data_AF-A0A965M7V0-F1
#
_entry.id   AF-A0A965M7V0-F1
#
_cell.length_a   1.000
_cell.length_b   1.000
_cell.length_c   1.000
_cell.angle_alpha   90.00
_cell.angle_beta   90.00
_cell.angle_gamma   90.00
#
_symmetry.space_group_name_H-M   'P 1'
#
loop_
_entity.id
_entity.type
_entity.pdbx_description
1 polymer ?
#
loop_
_entity_poly.entity_id
_entity_poly.type
_entity_poly.pdbx_seq_one_letter_code
_entity_poly.pdbx_strand_id
1 'polypeptide(L)'
;MDLGERIVLDDERCILCSRCIRFSSEVVKDDVLGFVNRGSHSTLTAYPGKRFDNAYSLNTVDLCPVGALTSKDFRFQMRVWFLKETKSLCTSCGTGCNITLGSREGKVHRLTPRENESVNSQWMCDFGRLNFHYLDSKDRLHRPLLRAAGEQFPGTWGDAIQRAAEGLKKVKPEELAVVASARLTNEELFVLARLLRELGVTRVDMVPHQGQSDQFLRSGDANPNSRGVELLGLSSGGRKFGTWGAEIASGKIRGLLVFGGEDVVAAGIPVSVLQSLEVLLFSGILENETSRLAHVVLPAAGTAEKTGSMVNVHGRLQRMTRAISAPGEAREDWTIIRDLREACTGGNSLHSVEDVWKAMGSEVTQFAGLNWAKIGDLGVQIENDLGVSREKSLKS
;
A
#
# COMPACT_ATOMS: atom_id res chain seq x y z
N MET A 1 18.43 22.49 16.79
CA MET A 1 19.54 21.52 16.66
C MET A 1 19.10 20.41 15.73
N ASP A 2 20.00 19.96 14.84
CA ASP A 2 19.76 18.79 14.01
C ASP A 2 20.16 17.53 14.81
N LEU A 3 19.19 16.66 15.11
CA LEU A 3 19.45 15.41 15.83
C LEU A 3 19.61 14.21 14.89
N GLY A 4 19.24 14.34 13.63
CA GLY A 4 19.13 13.23 12.69
C GLY A 4 18.45 13.65 11.38
N GLU A 5 18.45 12.77 10.39
CA GLU A 5 17.80 12.93 9.10
C GLU A 5 16.35 13.44 9.18
N ARG A 6 15.55 13.01 10.18
CA ARG A 6 14.09 13.23 10.18
C ARG A 6 13.57 14.20 11.26
N ILE A 7 14.37 14.51 12.27
CA ILE A 7 13.93 15.22 13.48
C ILE A 7 14.66 16.56 13.63
N VAL A 8 13.91 17.61 13.95
CA VAL A 8 14.44 18.89 14.44
C VAL A 8 14.13 19.03 15.92
N LEU A 9 15.14 19.41 16.70
CA LEU A 9 15.00 19.81 18.10
C LEU A 9 15.00 21.35 18.22
N ASP A 10 13.88 21.89 18.69
CA ASP A 10 13.78 23.24 19.24
C ASP A 10 14.05 23.17 20.76
N ASP A 11 15.32 23.31 21.16
CA ASP A 11 15.75 23.08 22.54
C ASP A 11 15.07 24.01 23.56
N GLU A 12 14.82 25.27 23.18
CA GLU A 12 14.13 26.27 24.01
C GLU A 12 12.70 25.86 24.40
N ARG A 13 12.09 24.91 23.69
CA ARG A 13 10.76 24.40 23.99
C ARG A 13 10.80 23.16 24.89
N CYS A 14 11.94 22.51 25.03
CA CYS A 14 12.06 21.25 25.75
C CYS A 14 11.87 21.46 27.25
N ILE A 15 10.93 20.73 27.85
CA ILE A 15 10.65 20.76 29.30
C ILE A 15 11.40 19.68 30.09
N LEU A 16 12.39 19.03 29.48
CA LEU A 16 13.23 17.99 30.09
C LEU A 16 12.46 16.81 30.72
N CYS A 17 11.27 16.47 30.18
CA CYS A 17 10.40 15.40 30.71
C CYS A 17 10.90 13.96 30.47
N SER A 18 12.05 13.79 29.83
CA SER A 18 12.71 12.51 29.46
C SER A 18 11.91 11.50 28.65
N ARG A 19 10.68 11.79 28.21
CA ARG A 19 9.85 10.85 27.43
C ARG A 19 10.53 10.34 26.15
N CYS A 20 11.18 11.22 25.39
CA CYS A 20 11.88 10.82 24.17
C CYS A 20 13.09 9.92 24.45
N ILE A 21 13.85 10.22 25.52
CA ILE A 21 14.97 9.40 25.98
C ILE A 21 14.46 8.00 26.33
N ARG A 22 13.45 7.93 27.19
CA ARG A 22 12.83 6.67 27.62
C ARG A 22 12.25 5.87 26.45
N PHE A 23 11.58 6.51 25.50
CA PHE A 23 11.08 5.82 24.31
C PHE A 23 12.22 5.20 23.50
N SER A 24 13.29 5.96 23.27
CA SER A 24 14.46 5.49 22.53
C SER A 24 15.10 4.26 23.21
N SER A 25 15.30 4.32 24.54
CA SER A 25 15.94 3.25 25.32
C SER A 25 15.02 2.06 25.59
N GLU A 26 13.76 2.29 25.99
CA GLU A 26 12.84 1.26 26.49
C GLU A 26 12.04 0.60 25.36
N VAL A 27 11.59 1.35 24.35
CA VAL A 27 10.70 0.83 23.30
C VAL A 27 11.51 0.45 22.06
N VAL A 28 12.31 1.38 21.53
CA VAL A 28 13.09 1.14 20.30
C VAL A 28 14.34 0.30 20.57
N LYS A 29 14.80 0.25 21.83
CA LYS A 29 16.05 -0.39 22.25
C LYS A 29 17.28 0.22 21.57
N ASP A 30 17.22 1.53 21.31
CA ASP A 30 18.30 2.32 20.73
C ASP A 30 18.61 3.53 21.61
N ASP A 31 19.55 3.36 22.53
CA ASP A 31 19.91 4.39 23.51
C ASP A 31 20.86 5.44 22.89
N VAL A 32 20.25 6.49 22.33
CA VAL A 32 20.94 7.56 21.59
C VAL A 32 20.72 8.93 22.21
N LEU A 33 19.62 9.16 22.92
CA LEU A 33 19.28 10.47 23.45
C LEU A 33 19.64 10.59 24.93
N GLY A 34 20.13 11.76 25.35
CA GLY A 34 20.47 12.03 26.73
C GLY A 34 20.39 13.51 27.09
N PHE A 35 20.36 13.80 28.38
CA PHE A 35 20.57 15.16 28.88
C PHE A 35 22.04 15.41 29.17
N VAL A 36 22.55 16.53 28.71
CA VAL A 36 23.90 17.02 29.04
C VAL A 36 23.79 18.31 29.84
N ASN A 37 24.89 18.70 30.50
CA ASN A 37 24.96 19.81 31.47
C ASN A 37 24.04 19.61 32.70
N ARG A 38 23.97 20.63 33.56
CA ARG A 38 23.19 20.61 34.82
C ARG A 38 22.49 21.94 35.05
N GLY A 39 21.41 21.90 35.84
CA GLY A 39 20.63 23.09 36.21
C GLY A 39 19.92 23.70 35.00
N SER A 40 19.92 25.03 34.91
CA SER A 40 19.29 25.78 33.81
C SER A 40 19.96 25.59 32.43
N HIS A 41 21.13 24.95 32.38
CA HIS A 41 21.85 24.68 31.13
C HIS A 41 21.62 23.26 30.60
N SER A 42 20.77 22.47 31.27
CA SER A 42 20.45 21.11 30.83
C SER A 42 19.75 21.12 29.47
N THR A 43 20.31 20.41 28.51
CA THR A 43 19.82 20.34 27.12
C THR A 43 19.71 18.89 26.67
N LEU A 44 18.73 18.61 25.81
CA LEU A 44 18.58 17.32 25.15
C LEU A 44 19.57 17.23 23.98
N THR A 45 20.32 16.15 23.90
CA THR A 45 21.21 15.91 22.77
C THR A 45 21.32 14.43 22.44
N ALA A 46 21.92 14.13 21.28
CA ALA A 46 22.32 12.78 20.94
C ALA A 46 23.71 12.46 21.53
N TYR A 47 23.97 11.20 21.86
CA TYR A 47 25.27 10.75 22.32
C TYR A 47 26.36 11.13 21.31
N PRO A 48 27.56 11.58 21.75
CA PRO A 48 28.63 11.99 20.84
C PRO A 48 28.93 10.94 19.77
N GLY A 49 28.88 11.35 18.49
CA GLY A 49 29.12 10.46 17.34
C GLY A 49 27.93 9.60 16.91
N LYS A 50 26.78 9.65 17.61
CA LYS A 50 25.54 9.01 17.18
C LYS A 50 24.55 10.01 16.59
N ARG A 51 23.70 9.52 15.70
CA ARG A 51 22.54 10.26 15.14
C ARG A 51 21.25 9.58 15.56
N PHE A 52 20.22 10.38 15.80
CA PHE A 52 18.90 9.90 16.17
C PHE A 52 18.08 9.52 14.92
N ASP A 53 18.50 8.42 14.27
CA ASP A 53 18.02 8.00 12.94
C ASP A 53 17.47 6.56 12.90
N ASN A 54 17.10 6.01 14.05
CA ASN A 54 16.44 4.69 14.09
C ASN A 54 15.10 4.68 13.34
N ALA A 55 14.58 3.47 13.10
CA ALA A 55 13.39 3.25 12.29
C ALA A 55 12.08 3.75 12.92
N TYR A 56 12.11 4.34 14.11
CA TYR A 56 10.94 4.76 14.89
C TYR A 56 11.09 6.17 15.48
N SER A 57 12.07 6.95 15.03
CA SER A 57 12.41 8.25 15.60
C SER A 57 11.23 9.23 15.57
N LEU A 58 10.38 9.18 14.54
CA LEU A 58 9.23 10.07 14.38
C LEU A 58 8.12 9.85 15.41
N ASN A 59 8.07 8.71 16.10
CA ASN A 59 7.15 8.53 17.22
C ASN A 59 7.45 9.51 18.37
N THR A 60 8.68 10.02 18.47
CA THR A 60 9.02 11.04 19.47
C THR A 60 8.38 12.39 19.20
N VAL A 61 7.99 12.67 17.94
CA VAL A 61 7.23 13.87 17.57
C VAL A 61 5.84 13.83 18.19
N ASP A 62 5.20 12.66 18.16
CA ASP A 62 3.88 12.46 18.76
C ASP A 62 3.95 12.42 20.30
N LEU A 63 5.06 11.89 20.84
CA LEU A 63 5.27 11.77 22.28
C LEU A 63 5.64 13.09 22.97
N CYS A 64 6.28 14.02 22.23
CA CYS A 64 6.77 15.27 22.78
C CYS A 64 5.59 16.20 23.15
N PRO A 65 5.39 16.50 24.45
CA PRO A 65 4.20 17.23 24.90
C PRO A 65 4.16 18.71 24.50
N VAL A 66 5.28 19.25 24.02
CA VAL A 66 5.53 20.69 23.82
C VAL A 66 5.98 21.04 22.40
N GLY A 67 6.12 20.05 21.52
CA GLY A 67 6.61 20.27 20.16
C GLY A 67 8.07 20.75 20.10
N ALA A 68 8.90 20.31 21.05
CA ALA A 68 10.35 20.49 20.99
C ALA A 68 10.98 19.58 19.93
N LEU A 69 10.48 18.35 19.79
CA LEU A 69 10.83 17.43 18.70
C LEU A 69 9.78 17.56 17.61
N THR A 70 10.20 17.90 16.40
CA THR A 70 9.31 18.07 15.25
C THR A 70 9.83 17.32 14.03
N SER A 71 8.91 16.81 13.20
CA SER A 71 9.25 16.17 11.92
C SER A 71 9.77 17.21 10.93
N LYS A 72 10.93 16.98 10.32
CA LYS A 72 11.46 17.80 9.23
C LYS A 72 10.52 17.83 8.03
N ASP A 73 9.83 16.73 7.76
CA ASP A 73 8.90 16.62 6.66
C ASP A 73 7.69 17.55 6.84
N PHE A 74 7.02 17.49 8.01
CA PHE A 74 5.76 18.22 8.22
C PHE A 74 5.94 19.66 8.73
N ARG A 75 7.05 19.97 9.39
CA ARG A 75 7.28 21.26 10.03
C ARG A 75 7.12 22.40 9.01
N PHE A 76 6.33 23.40 9.38
CA PHE A 76 6.01 24.59 8.57
C PHE A 76 5.19 24.34 7.30
N GLN A 77 4.81 23.10 6.97
CA GLN A 77 3.94 22.85 5.82
C GLN A 77 2.48 23.23 6.08
N MET A 78 1.95 22.89 7.27
CA MET A 78 0.55 23.11 7.61
C MET A 78 0.38 23.21 9.14
N ARG A 79 -0.74 23.75 9.60
CA ARG A 79 -1.16 23.65 11.01
C ARG A 79 -2.11 22.48 11.19
N VAL A 80 -1.96 21.75 12.30
CA VAL A 80 -2.70 20.50 12.55
C VAL A 80 -4.21 20.70 12.59
N TRP A 81 -4.71 21.84 13.08
CA TRP A 81 -6.13 22.17 13.13
C TRP A 81 -6.76 22.50 11.76
N PHE A 82 -5.95 22.68 10.71
CA PHE A 82 -6.47 22.82 9.34
C PHE A 82 -6.62 21.48 8.62
N LEU A 83 -6.01 20.42 9.14
CA LEU A 83 -6.03 19.11 8.50
C LEU A 83 -7.38 18.42 8.73
N LYS A 84 -7.95 17.89 7.65
CA LYS A 84 -9.00 16.88 7.73
C LYS A 84 -8.35 15.54 8.06
N GLU A 85 -8.73 14.97 9.19
CA GLU A 85 -8.24 13.67 9.65
C GLU A 85 -9.13 12.54 9.12
N THR A 86 -8.52 11.56 8.47
CA THR A 86 -9.20 10.36 7.96
C THR A 86 -8.54 9.12 8.56
N LYS A 87 -9.34 8.25 9.17
CA LYS A 87 -8.86 6.96 9.70
C LYS A 87 -8.55 6.03 8.52
N SER A 88 -7.33 5.51 8.45
CA SER A 88 -6.90 4.64 7.37
C SER A 88 -5.83 3.64 7.84
N LEU A 89 -5.13 3.01 6.89
CA LEU A 89 -4.09 1.99 7.11
C LEU A 89 -2.80 2.36 6.38
N CYS A 90 -1.69 1.93 6.98
CA CYS A 90 -0.39 1.94 6.32
C CYS A 90 -0.28 0.79 5.31
N THR A 91 0.09 1.10 4.07
CA THR A 91 0.26 0.11 2.99
C THR A 91 1.73 -0.19 2.66
N SER A 92 2.63 0.07 3.62
CA SER A 92 4.08 -0.06 3.41
C SER A 92 4.64 -1.45 3.65
N CYS A 93 3.98 -2.27 4.47
CA CYS A 93 4.34 -3.67 4.72
C CYS A 93 3.14 -4.42 5.27
N GLY A 94 3.28 -5.73 5.43
CA GLY A 94 2.21 -6.64 5.84
C GLY A 94 1.67 -6.44 7.25
N THR A 95 2.27 -5.60 8.10
CA THR A 95 1.78 -5.33 9.46
C THR A 95 0.42 -4.60 9.46
N GLY A 96 0.20 -3.70 8.49
CA GLY A 96 -1.05 -2.96 8.37
C GLY A 96 -1.32 -2.01 9.55
N CYS A 97 -0.33 -1.22 9.98
CA CYS A 97 -0.52 -0.28 11.11
C CYS A 97 -1.72 0.65 10.90
N ASN A 98 -2.52 0.85 11.95
CA ASN A 98 -3.60 1.82 11.93
C ASN A 98 -3.02 3.24 11.93
N ILE A 99 -3.54 4.08 11.05
CA ILE A 99 -3.10 5.47 10.92
C ILE A 99 -4.27 6.45 10.91
N THR A 100 -3.93 7.70 11.19
CA THR A 100 -4.71 8.88 10.87
C THR A 100 -3.97 9.64 9.76
N LEU A 101 -4.65 9.81 8.64
CA LEU A 101 -4.16 10.56 7.48
C LEU A 101 -4.66 12.00 7.58
N GLY A 102 -3.73 12.95 7.67
CA GLY A 102 -4.02 14.38 7.67
C GLY A 102 -3.92 14.96 6.26
N SER A 103 -5.03 15.48 5.74
CA SER A 103 -5.11 16.03 4.39
C SER A 103 -5.73 17.43 4.35
N ARG A 104 -5.39 18.21 3.33
CA ARG A 104 -5.96 19.52 3.05
C ARG A 104 -5.89 19.79 1.55
N GLU A 105 -6.93 20.37 0.97
CA GLU A 105 -6.93 20.81 -0.44
C GLU A 105 -6.51 19.71 -1.43
N GLY A 106 -6.98 18.48 -1.19
CA GLY A 106 -6.67 17.33 -2.04
C GLY A 106 -5.26 16.76 -1.85
N LYS A 107 -4.44 17.30 -0.94
CA LYS A 107 -3.08 16.84 -0.66
C LYS A 107 -2.98 16.16 0.70
N VAL A 108 -2.18 15.10 0.78
CA VAL A 108 -1.78 14.46 2.05
C VAL A 108 -0.57 15.20 2.62
N HIS A 109 -0.65 15.62 3.88
CA HIS A 109 0.44 16.34 4.54
C HIS A 109 1.19 15.53 5.58
N ARG A 110 0.53 14.59 6.25
CA ARG A 110 1.16 13.73 7.25
C ARG A 110 0.37 12.47 7.51
N LEU A 111 1.08 11.41 7.92
CA LEU A 111 0.52 10.21 8.52
C LEU A 111 0.96 10.13 9.99
N THR A 112 0.01 9.92 10.89
CA THR A 112 0.28 9.66 12.32
C THR A 112 -0.30 8.31 12.72
N PRO A 113 0.28 7.59 13.69
CA PRO A 113 -0.26 6.34 14.18
C PRO A 113 -1.62 6.59 14.81
N ARG A 114 -2.48 5.59 14.72
CA ARG A 114 -3.74 5.53 15.44
C ARG A 114 -3.73 4.29 16.32
N GLU A 115 -4.23 4.45 17.54
CA GLU A 115 -4.17 3.42 18.56
C GLU A 115 -4.90 2.13 18.12
N ASN A 116 -4.20 0.99 18.21
CA ASN A 116 -4.75 -0.35 18.03
C ASN A 116 -3.87 -1.41 18.70
N GLU A 117 -4.23 -1.82 19.90
CA GLU A 117 -3.50 -2.84 20.68
C GLU A 117 -3.41 -4.22 20.00
N SER A 118 -4.29 -4.49 19.02
CA SER A 118 -4.20 -5.72 18.24
C SER A 118 -3.15 -5.65 17.12
N VAL A 119 -2.62 -4.47 16.78
CA VAL A 119 -1.70 -4.27 15.65
C VAL A 119 -0.46 -3.50 16.06
N ASN A 120 -0.58 -2.18 16.23
CA ASN A 120 0.56 -1.28 16.37
C ASN A 120 0.62 -0.54 17.71
N SER A 121 -0.30 -0.84 18.63
CA SER A 121 -0.58 -0.03 19.82
C SER A 121 -0.65 1.43 19.39
N GLN A 122 0.26 2.30 19.81
CA GLN A 122 0.30 3.73 19.45
C GLN A 122 1.45 4.10 18.49
N TRP A 123 2.12 3.12 17.90
CA TRP A 123 3.41 3.31 17.21
C TRP A 123 3.32 3.09 15.70
N MET A 124 4.31 3.61 14.98
CA MET A 124 4.48 3.40 13.55
C MET A 124 5.92 3.64 13.13
N CYS A 125 6.44 2.82 12.22
CA CYS A 125 7.79 3.00 11.68
C CYS A 125 7.91 4.27 10.81
N ASP A 126 9.10 4.86 10.79
CA ASP A 126 9.42 6.08 10.05
C ASP A 126 9.19 5.89 8.54
N PHE A 127 9.53 4.72 8.00
CA PHE A 127 9.28 4.39 6.59
C PHE A 127 7.80 4.55 6.25
N GLY A 128 6.92 3.92 7.03
CA GLY A 128 5.48 4.00 6.78
C GLY A 128 4.92 5.41 6.97
N ARG A 129 5.48 6.21 7.89
CA ARG A 129 5.05 7.59 8.13
C ARG A 129 5.34 8.52 6.95
N LEU A 130 6.41 8.25 6.21
CA LEU A 130 6.89 9.08 5.11
C LEU A 130 6.53 8.49 3.73
N ASN A 131 6.09 7.24 3.65
CA ASN A 131 5.76 6.56 2.40
C ASN A 131 4.36 6.93 1.86
N PHE A 132 4.11 8.22 1.66
CA PHE A 132 2.93 8.76 0.98
C PHE A 132 3.27 9.78 -0.11
N HIS A 133 4.51 10.30 -0.16
CA HIS A 133 4.93 11.30 -1.15
C HIS A 133 4.83 10.82 -2.60
N TYR A 134 4.76 9.51 -2.83
CA TYR A 134 4.52 8.94 -4.14
C TYR A 134 3.19 9.43 -4.75
N LEU A 135 2.21 9.83 -3.92
CA LEU A 135 0.93 10.35 -4.39
C LEU A 135 1.09 11.65 -5.19
N ASP A 136 2.10 12.45 -4.85
CA ASP A 136 2.47 13.72 -5.49
C ASP A 136 3.65 13.57 -6.47
N SER A 137 4.02 12.32 -6.82
CA SER A 137 5.12 12.08 -7.75
C SER A 137 4.85 12.72 -9.11
N LYS A 138 5.90 13.18 -9.78
CA LYS A 138 5.84 13.63 -11.18
C LYS A 138 5.46 12.49 -12.14
N ASP A 139 5.73 11.25 -11.74
CA ASP A 139 5.46 10.05 -12.54
C ASP A 139 4.01 9.55 -12.35
N ARG A 140 3.13 10.40 -11.81
CA ARG A 140 1.73 10.04 -11.54
C ARG A 140 0.94 9.85 -12.83
N LEU A 141 0.25 8.72 -12.95
CA LEU A 141 -0.64 8.46 -14.08
C LEU A 141 -1.97 9.18 -13.88
N HIS A 142 -2.30 10.09 -14.81
CA HIS A 142 -3.49 10.95 -14.72
C HIS A 142 -4.60 10.55 -15.69
N ARG A 143 -4.30 9.87 -16.80
CA ARG A 143 -5.28 9.52 -17.85
C ARG A 143 -4.89 8.21 -18.52
N PRO A 144 -5.84 7.47 -19.11
CA PRO A 144 -5.52 6.25 -19.84
C PRO A 144 -4.53 6.53 -20.97
N LEU A 145 -3.57 5.62 -21.17
CA LEU A 145 -2.65 5.67 -22.29
C LEU A 145 -2.83 4.43 -23.16
N LEU A 146 -2.79 4.62 -24.48
CA LEU A 146 -2.89 3.57 -25.48
C LEU A 146 -1.64 3.55 -26.32
N ARG A 147 -1.24 2.35 -26.76
CA ARG A 147 -0.06 2.19 -27.62
C ARG A 147 -0.47 1.89 -29.06
N ALA A 148 0.09 2.64 -30.00
CA ALA A 148 0.02 2.37 -31.44
C ALA A 148 1.34 2.77 -32.10
N ALA A 149 1.76 2.02 -33.12
CA ALA A 149 3.02 2.27 -33.85
C ALA A 149 4.27 2.43 -32.96
N GLY A 150 4.29 1.78 -31.79
CA GLY A 150 5.42 1.82 -30.85
C GLY A 150 5.39 2.97 -29.83
N GLU A 151 4.45 3.91 -29.94
CA GLU A 151 4.35 5.07 -29.05
C GLU A 151 3.06 5.02 -28.22
N GLN A 152 3.12 5.59 -27.01
CA GLN A 152 1.96 5.77 -26.15
C GLN A 152 1.35 7.16 -26.33
N PHE A 153 0.03 7.22 -26.41
CA PHE A 153 -0.73 8.46 -26.51
C PHE A 153 -1.92 8.43 -25.54
N PRO A 154 -2.38 9.61 -25.07
CA PRO A 154 -3.57 9.69 -24.23
C PRO A 154 -4.83 9.16 -24.93
N GLY A 155 -5.61 8.34 -24.25
CA GLY A 155 -6.90 7.82 -24.73
C GLY A 155 -8.04 8.12 -23.75
N THR A 156 -9.27 7.83 -24.17
CA THR A 156 -10.43 7.88 -23.27
C THR A 156 -10.58 6.57 -22.50
N TRP A 157 -11.30 6.60 -21.37
CA TRP A 157 -11.63 5.38 -20.63
C TRP A 157 -12.41 4.35 -21.45
N GLY A 158 -13.34 4.80 -22.30
CA GLY A 158 -14.11 3.91 -23.16
C GLY A 158 -13.21 3.16 -24.15
N ASP A 159 -12.35 3.91 -24.85
CA ASP A 159 -11.41 3.34 -25.81
C ASP A 159 -10.40 2.41 -25.13
N ALA A 160 -9.92 2.78 -23.93
CA ALA A 160 -8.94 1.99 -23.20
C ALA A 160 -9.50 0.66 -22.69
N ILE A 161 -10.71 0.68 -22.12
CA ILE A 161 -11.38 -0.55 -21.67
C ILE A 161 -11.74 -1.43 -22.87
N GLN A 162 -12.23 -0.85 -23.97
CA GLN A 162 -12.55 -1.60 -25.17
C GLN A 162 -11.28 -2.23 -25.77
N ARG A 163 -10.19 -1.47 -25.89
CA ARG A 163 -8.91 -1.97 -26.43
C ARG A 163 -8.32 -3.07 -25.56
N ALA A 164 -8.43 -2.93 -24.23
CA ALA A 164 -8.07 -3.97 -23.28
C ALA A 164 -8.89 -5.24 -23.52
N ALA A 165 -10.22 -5.14 -23.56
CA ALA A 165 -11.12 -6.27 -23.76
C ALA A 165 -10.90 -6.96 -25.13
N GLU A 166 -10.69 -6.19 -26.20
CA GLU A 166 -10.35 -6.69 -27.53
C GLU A 166 -9.00 -7.41 -27.55
N GLY A 167 -8.00 -6.90 -26.82
CA GLY A 167 -6.73 -7.59 -26.61
C GLY A 167 -6.94 -8.94 -25.95
N LEU A 168 -7.66 -8.97 -24.82
CA LEU A 168 -7.94 -10.21 -24.09
C LEU A 168 -8.66 -11.27 -24.94
N LYS A 169 -9.56 -10.85 -25.84
CA LYS A 169 -10.25 -11.78 -26.76
C LYS A 169 -9.35 -12.42 -27.82
N LYS A 170 -8.15 -11.88 -28.08
CA LYS A 170 -7.19 -12.42 -29.07
C LYS A 170 -6.30 -13.52 -28.49
N VAL A 171 -6.19 -13.59 -27.17
CA VAL A 171 -5.33 -14.54 -26.46
C VAL A 171 -6.19 -15.58 -25.77
N LYS A 172 -5.80 -16.85 -25.81
CA LYS A 172 -6.57 -17.90 -25.15
C LYS A 172 -6.41 -17.80 -23.63
N PRO A 173 -7.42 -18.19 -22.83
CA PRO A 173 -7.34 -18.13 -21.36
C PRO A 173 -6.09 -18.80 -20.77
N GLU A 174 -5.64 -19.92 -21.35
CA GLU A 174 -4.46 -20.68 -20.94
C GLU A 174 -3.12 -19.99 -21.28
N GLU A 175 -3.14 -18.97 -22.15
CA GLU A 175 -1.98 -18.17 -22.56
C GLU A 175 -1.96 -16.78 -21.88
N LEU A 176 -2.97 -16.47 -21.07
CA LEU A 176 -3.02 -15.28 -20.25
C LEU A 176 -2.35 -15.52 -18.90
N ALA A 177 -1.62 -14.51 -18.43
CA ALA A 177 -1.10 -14.42 -17.08
C ALA A 177 -1.56 -13.12 -16.42
N VAL A 178 -1.83 -13.14 -15.12
CA VAL A 178 -2.31 -11.96 -14.37
C VAL A 178 -1.48 -11.75 -13.12
N VAL A 179 -0.82 -10.61 -13.01
CA VAL A 179 -0.25 -10.13 -11.74
C VAL A 179 -1.37 -9.49 -10.93
N ALA A 180 -1.77 -10.14 -9.84
CA ALA A 180 -2.66 -9.61 -8.82
C ALA A 180 -1.81 -9.06 -7.66
N SER A 181 -1.41 -7.79 -7.72
CA SER A 181 -0.56 -7.19 -6.68
C SER A 181 -1.20 -7.30 -5.30
N ALA A 182 -0.37 -7.59 -4.31
CA ALA A 182 -0.75 -7.53 -2.90
C ALA A 182 -0.83 -6.10 -2.34
N ARG A 183 -0.77 -5.07 -3.20
CA ARG A 183 -1.14 -3.68 -2.91
C ARG A 183 -2.61 -3.36 -3.19
N LEU A 184 -3.33 -4.28 -3.84
CA LEU A 184 -4.76 -4.16 -4.08
C LEU A 184 -5.56 -4.46 -2.80
N THR A 185 -6.72 -3.83 -2.68
CA THR A 185 -7.68 -4.13 -1.60
C THR A 185 -8.39 -5.45 -1.86
N ASN A 186 -9.02 -6.02 -0.83
CA ASN A 186 -9.77 -7.27 -0.97
C ASN A 186 -10.94 -7.13 -1.96
N GLU A 187 -11.56 -5.96 -2.04
CA GLU A 187 -12.64 -5.66 -2.99
C GLU A 187 -12.11 -5.71 -4.44
N GLU A 188 -10.96 -5.10 -4.68
CA GLU A 188 -10.29 -5.09 -5.99
C GLU A 188 -9.88 -6.51 -6.41
N LEU A 189 -9.24 -7.23 -5.50
CA LEU A 189 -8.86 -8.63 -5.68
C LEU A 189 -10.09 -9.53 -5.90
N PHE A 190 -11.20 -9.27 -5.23
CA PHE A 190 -12.42 -10.06 -5.38
C PHE A 190 -13.05 -9.88 -6.76
N VAL A 191 -13.14 -8.63 -7.25
CA VAL A 191 -13.64 -8.35 -8.61
C VAL A 191 -12.69 -8.96 -9.64
N LEU A 192 -11.37 -8.91 -9.41
CA LEU A 192 -10.38 -9.58 -10.25
C LEU A 192 -10.59 -11.10 -10.26
N ALA A 193 -10.75 -11.73 -9.10
CA ALA A 193 -11.00 -13.16 -9.00
C ALA A 193 -12.25 -13.59 -9.78
N ARG A 194 -13.33 -12.78 -9.74
CA ARG A 194 -14.53 -13.02 -10.55
C ARG A 194 -14.24 -12.92 -12.05
N LEU A 195 -13.56 -11.87 -12.49
CA LEU A 195 -13.14 -11.71 -13.90
C LEU A 195 -12.34 -12.94 -14.37
N LEU A 196 -11.35 -13.39 -13.60
CA LEU A 196 -10.52 -14.52 -13.98
C LEU A 196 -11.31 -15.83 -14.06
N ARG A 197 -12.24 -16.07 -13.12
CA ARG A 197 -13.14 -17.23 -13.18
C ARG A 197 -14.02 -17.23 -14.42
N GLU A 198 -14.60 -16.08 -14.76
CA GLU A 198 -15.47 -15.96 -15.95
C GLU A 198 -14.70 -16.10 -17.27
N LEU A 199 -13.45 -15.65 -17.31
CA LEU A 199 -12.57 -15.84 -18.45
C LEU A 199 -11.90 -17.23 -18.50
N GLY A 200 -11.96 -18.02 -17.43
CA GLY A 200 -11.25 -19.29 -17.33
C GLY A 200 -9.72 -19.17 -17.17
N VAL A 201 -9.23 -18.01 -16.71
CA VAL A 201 -7.79 -17.77 -16.52
C VAL A 201 -7.34 -18.33 -15.17
N THR A 202 -6.37 -19.24 -15.20
CA THR A 202 -5.85 -19.92 -14.00
C THR A 202 -4.42 -19.49 -13.62
N ARG A 203 -3.70 -18.86 -14.55
CA ARG A 203 -2.34 -18.36 -14.31
C ARG A 203 -2.41 -16.95 -13.72
N VAL A 204 -2.55 -16.92 -12.41
CA VAL A 204 -2.51 -15.71 -11.59
C VAL A 204 -1.52 -15.92 -10.46
N ASP A 205 -0.82 -14.84 -10.12
CA ASP A 205 0.07 -14.75 -8.97
C ASP A 205 0.33 -13.29 -8.57
N MET A 206 1.02 -13.07 -7.46
CA MET A 206 1.51 -11.75 -7.05
C MET A 206 3.03 -11.64 -7.19
N VAL A 207 3.55 -10.42 -7.22
CA VAL A 207 4.99 -10.18 -7.06
C VAL A 207 5.34 -10.23 -5.57
N PRO A 208 6.22 -11.13 -5.11
CA PRO A 208 6.66 -11.15 -3.72
C PRO A 208 7.63 -10.00 -3.46
N HIS A 209 7.31 -9.14 -2.48
CA HIS A 209 8.21 -8.08 -2.02
C HIS A 209 8.73 -8.41 -0.63
N GLN A 210 10.04 -8.63 -0.51
CA GLN A 210 10.69 -8.84 0.78
C GLN A 210 11.19 -7.50 1.34
N GLY A 211 10.83 -7.23 2.59
CA GLY A 211 11.24 -6.06 3.34
C GLY A 211 12.16 -6.41 4.50
N GLN A 212 12.73 -5.37 5.10
CA GLN A 212 13.45 -5.54 6.37
C GLN A 212 12.44 -5.73 7.50
N SER A 213 12.48 -6.90 8.11
CA SER A 213 11.74 -7.21 9.35
C SER A 213 12.46 -6.66 10.57
N ASP A 214 11.71 -6.36 11.62
CA ASP A 214 12.24 -6.16 12.97
C ASP A 214 11.40 -6.93 14.00
N GLN A 215 11.81 -6.86 15.27
CA GLN A 215 11.11 -7.48 16.40
C GLN A 215 10.01 -6.59 16.98
N PHE A 216 9.52 -5.60 16.22
CA PHE A 216 8.54 -4.63 16.71
C PHE A 216 7.33 -4.47 15.79
N LEU A 217 7.44 -3.73 14.68
CA LEU A 217 6.31 -3.45 13.79
C LEU A 217 6.61 -3.67 12.32
N ARG A 218 7.87 -3.83 11.89
CA ARG A 218 8.17 -4.03 10.47
C ARG A 218 8.09 -5.52 10.16
N SER A 219 7.12 -5.87 9.32
CA SER A 219 7.04 -7.19 8.71
C SER A 219 8.13 -7.37 7.64
N GLY A 220 8.68 -8.58 7.55
CA GLY A 220 9.51 -9.01 6.42
C GLY A 220 8.73 -9.15 5.11
N ASP A 221 7.41 -9.28 5.17
CA ASP A 221 6.55 -9.12 4.00
C ASP A 221 6.32 -7.63 3.74
N ALA A 222 6.89 -7.09 2.66
CA ALA A 222 6.71 -5.70 2.25
C ALA A 222 5.42 -5.46 1.47
N ASN A 223 4.63 -6.50 1.22
CA ASN A 223 3.28 -6.36 0.69
C ASN A 223 2.25 -6.15 1.81
N PRO A 224 1.35 -5.16 1.69
CA PRO A 224 0.37 -4.88 2.74
C PRO A 224 -0.80 -5.87 2.81
N ASN A 225 -1.04 -6.64 1.75
CA ASN A 225 -2.22 -7.50 1.64
C ASN A 225 -1.93 -8.87 1.00
N SER A 226 -0.75 -9.46 1.21
CA SER A 226 -0.44 -10.81 0.69
C SER A 226 -1.51 -11.82 1.10
N ARG A 227 -1.98 -11.71 2.36
CA ARG A 227 -3.01 -12.60 2.88
C ARG A 227 -4.35 -12.44 2.17
N GLY A 228 -4.73 -11.22 1.79
CA GLY A 228 -5.92 -10.99 0.98
C GLY A 228 -5.85 -11.67 -0.39
N VAL A 229 -4.69 -11.62 -1.05
CA VAL A 229 -4.46 -12.31 -2.34
C VAL A 229 -4.59 -13.82 -2.19
N GLU A 230 -4.02 -14.39 -1.13
CA GLU A 230 -4.10 -15.83 -0.83
C GLU A 230 -5.51 -16.29 -0.48
N LEU A 231 -6.23 -15.52 0.37
CA LEU A 231 -7.61 -15.81 0.78
C LEU A 231 -8.57 -15.85 -0.41
N LEU A 232 -8.33 -15.03 -1.43
CA LEU A 232 -9.12 -14.97 -2.65
C LEU A 232 -8.63 -15.97 -3.72
N GLY A 233 -7.65 -16.83 -3.40
CA GLY A 233 -7.18 -17.90 -4.26
C GLY A 233 -6.34 -17.43 -5.46
N LEU A 234 -5.80 -16.21 -5.41
CA LEU A 234 -5.06 -15.60 -6.52
C LEU A 234 -3.55 -15.87 -6.46
N SER A 235 -3.02 -16.25 -5.29
CA SER A 235 -1.59 -16.49 -5.09
C SER A 235 -1.37 -17.54 -3.99
N SER A 236 -0.18 -18.14 -4.00
CA SER A 236 0.36 -18.91 -2.87
C SER A 236 1.79 -18.45 -2.61
N GLY A 237 1.92 -17.21 -2.11
CA GLY A 237 3.21 -16.59 -1.79
C GLY A 237 4.05 -16.14 -2.99
N GLY A 238 3.47 -15.87 -4.17
CA GLY A 238 4.23 -15.35 -5.31
C GLY A 238 5.16 -16.38 -5.99
N ARG A 239 4.94 -17.68 -5.75
CA ARG A 239 5.87 -18.76 -6.14
C ARG A 239 5.88 -19.08 -7.64
N LYS A 240 4.80 -18.76 -8.36
CA LYS A 240 4.67 -18.99 -9.81
C LYS A 240 5.29 -17.85 -10.61
N PHE A 241 5.27 -16.61 -10.10
CA PHE A 241 5.71 -15.42 -10.83
C PHE A 241 7.13 -15.56 -11.41
N GLY A 242 8.06 -16.16 -10.66
CA GLY A 242 9.45 -16.32 -11.09
C GLY A 242 9.66 -17.13 -12.38
N THR A 243 8.69 -17.96 -12.80
CA THR A 243 8.80 -18.73 -14.06
C THR A 243 8.28 -17.96 -15.28
N TRP A 244 7.57 -16.85 -15.09
CA TRP A 244 6.82 -16.21 -16.17
C TRP A 244 7.70 -15.59 -17.23
N GLY A 245 8.88 -15.08 -16.88
CA GLY A 245 9.84 -14.59 -17.89
C GLY A 245 10.21 -15.66 -18.91
N ALA A 246 10.47 -16.90 -18.46
CA ALA A 246 10.75 -18.02 -19.36
C ALA A 246 9.50 -18.49 -20.13
N GLU A 247 8.34 -18.49 -19.48
CA GLU A 247 7.08 -18.88 -20.13
C GLU A 247 6.67 -17.89 -21.24
N ILE A 248 6.84 -16.59 -21.03
CA ILE A 248 6.64 -15.56 -22.07
C ILE A 248 7.63 -15.77 -23.21
N ALA A 249 8.92 -15.95 -22.91
CA ALA A 249 9.95 -16.18 -23.92
C ALA A 249 9.68 -17.43 -24.78
N SER A 250 9.09 -18.48 -24.19
CA SER A 250 8.69 -19.69 -24.92
C SER A 250 7.34 -19.60 -25.66
N GLY A 251 6.64 -18.47 -25.55
CA GLY A 251 5.30 -18.27 -26.14
C GLY A 251 4.16 -18.95 -25.38
N LYS A 252 4.39 -19.51 -24.18
CA LYS A 252 3.34 -20.09 -23.34
C LYS A 252 2.45 -19.02 -22.71
N ILE A 253 3.00 -17.83 -22.47
CA ILE A 253 2.25 -16.65 -22.06
C ILE A 253 2.34 -15.65 -23.22
N ARG A 254 1.20 -15.34 -23.83
CA ARG A 254 1.10 -14.35 -24.92
C ARG A 254 0.43 -13.05 -24.47
N GLY A 255 -0.29 -13.07 -23.35
CA GLY A 255 -0.86 -11.87 -22.75
C GLY A 255 -0.59 -11.77 -21.25
N LEU A 256 -0.27 -10.57 -20.78
CA LEU A 256 -0.02 -10.27 -19.37
C LEU A 256 -0.88 -9.09 -18.91
N LEU A 257 -1.61 -9.26 -17.81
CA LEU A 257 -2.33 -8.19 -17.14
C LEU A 257 -1.63 -7.89 -15.82
N VAL A 258 -1.29 -6.63 -15.57
CA VAL A 258 -0.60 -6.20 -14.36
C VAL A 258 -1.48 -5.23 -13.60
N PHE A 259 -2.10 -5.68 -12.51
CA PHE A 259 -2.93 -4.84 -11.64
C PHE A 259 -2.20 -4.49 -10.35
N GLY A 260 -2.40 -3.26 -9.87
CA GLY A 260 -1.78 -2.72 -8.65
C GLY A 260 -0.38 -2.13 -8.84
N GLY A 261 0.01 -1.86 -10.09
CA GLY A 261 1.16 -1.02 -10.41
C GLY A 261 2.54 -1.68 -10.27
N GLU A 262 2.62 -3.01 -10.38
CA GLU A 262 3.90 -3.73 -10.25
C GLU A 262 4.87 -3.40 -11.39
N ASP A 263 6.13 -3.16 -11.02
CA ASP A 263 7.24 -3.14 -11.98
C ASP A 263 7.77 -4.57 -12.15
N VAL A 264 7.23 -5.29 -13.14
CA VAL A 264 7.62 -6.68 -13.41
C VAL A 264 9.01 -6.76 -14.04
N VAL A 265 9.54 -5.65 -14.56
CA VAL A 265 10.93 -5.56 -15.02
C VAL A 265 11.87 -5.54 -13.83
N ALA A 266 11.59 -4.69 -12.84
CA ALA A 266 12.32 -4.69 -11.57
C ALA A 266 12.18 -6.03 -10.82
N ALA A 267 11.06 -6.74 -11.01
CA ALA A 267 10.84 -8.08 -10.45
C ALA A 267 11.48 -9.22 -11.26
N GLY A 268 12.21 -8.92 -12.35
CA GLY A 268 13.08 -9.87 -13.04
C GLY A 268 12.63 -10.33 -14.43
N ILE A 269 11.54 -9.80 -15.00
CA ILE A 269 11.14 -10.09 -16.38
C ILE A 269 11.81 -9.08 -17.33
N PRO A 270 12.70 -9.51 -18.25
CA PRO A 270 13.42 -8.58 -19.12
C PRO A 270 12.48 -7.80 -20.06
N VAL A 271 12.86 -6.55 -20.35
CA VAL A 271 12.15 -5.68 -21.32
C VAL A 271 11.93 -6.36 -22.67
N SER A 272 12.96 -7.03 -23.19
CA SER A 272 12.89 -7.73 -24.48
C SER A 272 11.84 -8.85 -24.52
N VAL A 273 11.57 -9.47 -23.37
CA VAL A 273 10.56 -10.53 -23.22
C VAL A 273 9.16 -9.91 -23.14
N LEU A 274 8.98 -8.79 -22.43
CA LEU A 274 7.69 -8.11 -22.36
C LEU A 274 7.25 -7.55 -23.71
N GLN A 275 8.20 -7.12 -24.56
CA GLN A 275 7.93 -6.62 -25.90
C GLN A 275 7.36 -7.68 -26.86
N SER A 276 7.53 -8.98 -26.57
CA SER A 276 6.98 -10.05 -27.42
C SER A 276 5.53 -10.41 -27.08
N LEU A 277 4.94 -9.83 -26.03
CA LEU A 277 3.55 -10.07 -25.67
C LEU A 277 2.61 -9.48 -26.72
N GLU A 278 1.55 -10.21 -27.06
CA GLU A 278 0.47 -9.71 -27.91
C GLU A 278 -0.41 -8.71 -27.18
N VAL A 279 -0.51 -8.86 -25.85
CA VAL A 279 -1.27 -7.99 -24.96
C VAL A 279 -0.51 -7.78 -23.67
N LEU A 280 -0.36 -6.51 -23.28
CA LEU A 280 0.22 -6.11 -22.01
C LEU A 280 -0.66 -4.98 -21.49
N LEU A 281 -1.45 -5.28 -20.47
CA LEU A 281 -2.28 -4.31 -19.77
C LEU A 281 -1.62 -3.96 -18.46
N PHE A 282 -1.56 -2.67 -18.14
CA PHE A 282 -1.06 -2.18 -16.87
C PHE A 282 -2.10 -1.29 -16.20
N SER A 283 -2.43 -1.58 -14.94
CA SER A 283 -3.21 -0.70 -14.05
C SER A 283 -2.36 -0.35 -12.85
N GLY A 284 -2.15 0.95 -12.62
CA GLY A 284 -1.25 1.41 -11.57
C GLY A 284 -1.30 2.91 -11.31
N ILE A 285 -0.66 3.29 -10.21
CA ILE A 285 -0.64 4.67 -9.69
C ILE A 285 0.43 5.50 -10.40
N LEU A 286 1.59 4.90 -10.63
CA LEU A 286 2.79 5.53 -11.17
C LEU A 286 3.22 4.88 -12.48
N GLU A 287 3.85 5.68 -13.32
CA GLU A 287 4.62 5.21 -14.45
C GLU A 287 5.87 4.45 -13.96
N ASN A 288 6.13 3.31 -14.58
CA ASN A 288 7.31 2.46 -14.39
C ASN A 288 7.67 1.76 -15.72
N GLU A 289 8.72 0.92 -15.71
CA GLU A 289 9.19 0.22 -16.91
C GLU A 289 8.11 -0.68 -17.53
N THR A 290 7.32 -1.40 -16.73
CA THR A 290 6.17 -2.18 -17.22
C THR A 290 5.18 -1.30 -17.97
N SER A 291 4.78 -0.19 -17.34
CA SER A 291 3.75 0.71 -17.87
C SER A 291 4.17 1.33 -19.20
N ARG A 292 5.46 1.66 -19.37
CA ARG A 292 6.02 2.20 -20.62
C ARG A 292 5.90 1.23 -21.77
N LEU A 293 5.97 -0.06 -21.50
CA LEU A 293 5.86 -1.14 -22.49
C LEU A 293 4.40 -1.55 -22.77
N ALA A 294 3.47 -1.21 -21.87
CA ALA A 294 2.10 -1.65 -21.95
C ALA A 294 1.38 -1.14 -23.19
N HIS A 295 0.51 -1.99 -23.73
CA HIS A 295 -0.38 -1.69 -24.83
C HIS A 295 -1.55 -0.82 -24.40
N VAL A 296 -1.99 -0.99 -23.14
CA VAL A 296 -3.00 -0.18 -22.47
C VAL A 296 -2.54 0.09 -21.03
N VAL A 297 -2.55 1.36 -20.65
CA VAL A 297 -2.27 1.84 -19.29
C VAL A 297 -3.54 2.44 -18.71
N LEU A 298 -3.96 1.97 -17.54
CA LEU A 298 -5.16 2.40 -16.82
C LEU A 298 -4.74 3.06 -15.50
N PRO A 299 -4.94 4.38 -15.33
CA PRO A 299 -4.50 5.10 -14.14
C PRO A 299 -5.35 4.72 -12.92
N ALA A 300 -4.70 4.27 -11.86
CA ALA A 300 -5.33 3.80 -10.63
C ALA A 300 -5.20 4.79 -9.46
N ALA A 301 -6.16 4.73 -8.55
CA ALA A 301 -6.19 5.49 -7.31
C ALA A 301 -5.17 4.96 -6.28
N GLY A 302 -4.45 5.88 -5.63
CA GLY A 302 -3.52 5.57 -4.55
C GLY A 302 -4.22 5.22 -3.24
N THR A 303 -3.48 4.73 -2.24
CA THR A 303 -4.06 4.30 -0.95
C THR A 303 -4.90 5.38 -0.26
N ALA A 304 -4.51 6.66 -0.37
CA ALA A 304 -5.24 7.78 0.22
C ALA A 304 -6.52 8.16 -0.55
N GLU A 305 -6.70 7.61 -1.75
CA GLU A 305 -7.69 8.03 -2.75
C GLU A 305 -8.80 7.00 -2.97
N LYS A 306 -8.76 5.88 -2.22
CA LYS A 306 -9.73 4.79 -2.33
C LYS A 306 -10.20 4.25 -0.99
N THR A 307 -11.35 3.60 -1.01
CA THR A 307 -11.93 2.92 0.15
C THR A 307 -11.89 1.42 -0.09
N GLY A 308 -11.53 0.65 0.92
CA GLY A 308 -11.45 -0.80 0.81
C GLY A 308 -10.98 -1.46 2.09
N SER A 309 -10.63 -2.72 1.99
CA SER A 309 -10.11 -3.51 3.10
C SER A 309 -8.86 -4.29 2.73
N MET A 310 -8.04 -4.60 3.73
CA MET A 310 -6.86 -5.46 3.61
C MET A 310 -6.79 -6.41 4.80
N VAL A 311 -6.15 -7.56 4.60
CA VAL A 311 -5.84 -8.54 5.63
C VAL A 311 -4.34 -8.50 5.89
N ASN A 312 -3.96 -8.12 7.10
CA ASN A 312 -2.57 -8.06 7.50
C ASN A 312 -1.97 -9.47 7.74
N VAL A 313 -0.65 -9.54 7.97
CA VAL A 313 0.08 -10.80 8.21
C VAL A 313 -0.37 -11.56 9.46
N HIS A 314 -1.09 -10.89 10.36
CA HIS A 314 -1.67 -11.49 11.55
C HIS A 314 -3.09 -12.04 11.32
N GLY A 315 -3.62 -12.01 10.09
CA GLY A 315 -4.99 -12.47 9.80
C GLY A 315 -6.08 -11.50 10.26
N ARG A 316 -5.74 -10.23 10.47
CA ARG A 316 -6.69 -9.18 10.85
C ARG A 316 -7.19 -8.43 9.62
N LEU A 317 -8.50 -8.40 9.45
CA LEU A 317 -9.19 -7.63 8.43
C LEU A 317 -9.37 -6.20 8.91
N GLN A 318 -8.85 -5.24 8.14
CA GLN A 318 -8.87 -3.83 8.48
C GLN A 318 -9.40 -3.01 7.31
N ARG A 319 -10.11 -1.91 7.59
CA ARG A 319 -10.63 -1.00 6.57
C ARG A 319 -9.75 0.23 6.39
N MET A 320 -9.62 0.68 5.16
CA MET A 320 -9.10 1.99 4.78
C MET A 320 -10.20 2.85 4.20
N THR A 321 -10.09 4.16 4.35
CA THR A 321 -11.10 5.11 3.89
C THR A 321 -10.44 6.19 3.04
N ARG A 322 -11.08 6.53 1.93
CA ARG A 322 -10.66 7.60 1.04
C ARG A 322 -10.57 8.95 1.77
N ALA A 323 -9.40 9.57 1.73
CA ALA A 323 -9.14 10.87 2.34
C ALA A 323 -9.22 12.02 1.33
N ILE A 324 -8.66 11.81 0.14
CA ILE A 324 -8.58 12.76 -0.98
C ILE A 324 -9.14 12.13 -2.26
N SER A 325 -9.39 12.94 -3.29
CA SER A 325 -9.78 12.41 -4.60
C SER A 325 -8.55 12.00 -5.41
N ALA A 326 -8.70 10.99 -6.26
CA ALA A 326 -7.66 10.62 -7.22
C ALA A 326 -7.43 11.76 -8.24
N PRO A 327 -6.20 11.98 -8.72
CA PRO A 327 -5.89 13.07 -9.61
C PRO A 327 -6.28 12.77 -11.06
N GLY A 328 -6.68 13.81 -11.81
CA GLY A 328 -7.07 13.67 -13.22
C GLY A 328 -8.26 12.73 -13.40
N GLU A 329 -8.08 11.73 -14.25
CA GLU A 329 -9.06 10.69 -14.59
C GLU A 329 -8.74 9.35 -13.91
N ALA A 330 -7.83 9.30 -12.94
CA ALA A 330 -7.53 8.06 -12.22
C ALA A 330 -8.76 7.51 -11.47
N ARG A 331 -8.93 6.20 -11.44
CA ARG A 331 -10.09 5.51 -10.84
C ARG A 331 -9.67 4.46 -9.82
N GLU A 332 -10.56 4.10 -8.91
CA GLU A 332 -10.33 2.98 -7.97
C GLU A 332 -10.26 1.66 -8.75
N ASP A 333 -9.31 0.77 -8.43
CA ASP A 333 -9.03 -0.41 -9.28
C ASP A 333 -10.25 -1.32 -9.43
N TRP A 334 -11.13 -1.41 -8.43
CA TRP A 334 -12.33 -2.25 -8.50
C TRP A 334 -13.28 -1.78 -9.61
N THR A 335 -13.35 -0.47 -9.87
CA THR A 335 -14.14 0.08 -10.99
C THR A 335 -13.49 -0.23 -12.32
N ILE A 336 -12.15 -0.13 -12.40
CA ILE A 336 -11.37 -0.45 -13.60
C ILE A 336 -11.59 -1.92 -13.98
N ILE A 337 -11.46 -2.82 -13.00
CA ILE A 337 -11.58 -4.26 -13.19
C ILE A 337 -13.04 -4.64 -13.49
N ARG A 338 -14.01 -3.98 -12.83
CA ARG A 338 -15.44 -4.16 -13.15
C ARG A 338 -15.74 -3.76 -14.59
N ASP A 339 -15.31 -2.59 -15.03
CA ASP A 339 -15.59 -2.09 -16.39
C ASP A 339 -14.93 -2.99 -17.44
N LEU A 340 -13.71 -3.47 -17.16
CA LEU A 340 -13.05 -4.48 -17.99
C LEU A 340 -13.82 -5.80 -18.03
N ARG A 341 -14.31 -6.27 -16.89
CA ARG A 341 -15.16 -7.47 -16.80
C ARG A 341 -16.42 -7.30 -17.62
N GLU A 342 -17.14 -6.19 -17.46
CA GLU A 342 -18.35 -5.90 -18.24
C GLU A 342 -18.08 -5.91 -19.75
N ALA A 343 -16.97 -5.32 -20.20
CA ALA A 343 -16.58 -5.34 -21.61
C ALA A 343 -16.19 -6.74 -22.14
N CYS A 344 -15.71 -7.62 -21.27
CA CYS A 344 -15.30 -8.98 -21.60
C CYS A 344 -16.44 -10.00 -21.57
N THR A 345 -17.25 -10.00 -20.51
CA THR A 345 -18.21 -11.07 -20.18
C THR A 345 -19.67 -10.59 -20.23
N GLY A 346 -19.90 -9.28 -20.27
CA GLY A 346 -21.22 -8.67 -20.18
C GLY A 346 -21.77 -8.62 -18.75
N GLY A 347 -22.76 -7.75 -18.54
CA GLY A 347 -23.50 -7.61 -17.29
C GLY A 347 -22.80 -6.73 -16.24
N ASN A 348 -23.58 -5.82 -15.63
CA ASN A 348 -23.14 -4.91 -14.59
C ASN A 348 -23.97 -5.12 -13.31
N SER A 349 -23.38 -5.73 -12.29
CA SER A 349 -24.05 -6.00 -11.01
C SER A 349 -23.37 -5.33 -9.81
N LEU A 350 -22.30 -4.55 -10.04
CA LEU A 350 -21.48 -3.93 -8.98
C LEU A 350 -21.40 -2.42 -9.21
N HIS A 351 -22.27 -1.66 -8.56
CA HIS A 351 -22.36 -0.21 -8.78
C HIS A 351 -21.63 0.60 -7.71
N SER A 352 -21.40 0.00 -6.55
CA SER A 352 -20.73 0.61 -5.39
C SER A 352 -19.75 -0.36 -4.73
N VAL A 353 -18.84 0.17 -3.90
CA VAL A 353 -17.93 -0.67 -3.10
C VAL A 353 -18.70 -1.50 -2.07
N GLU A 354 -19.85 -1.02 -1.62
CA GLU A 354 -20.78 -1.75 -0.76
C GLU A 354 -21.39 -2.97 -1.47
N ASP A 355 -21.71 -2.85 -2.78
CA ASP A 355 -22.16 -4.00 -3.57
C ASP A 355 -21.05 -5.04 -3.69
N VAL A 356 -19.80 -4.59 -3.92
CA VAL A 356 -18.62 -5.48 -3.95
C VAL A 356 -18.48 -6.20 -2.62
N TRP A 357 -18.59 -5.47 -1.50
CA TRP A 357 -18.52 -6.05 -0.16
C TRP A 357 -19.61 -7.09 0.07
N LYS A 358 -20.87 -6.76 -0.24
CA LYS A 358 -22.01 -7.66 -0.05
C LYS A 358 -21.80 -8.96 -0.83
N ALA A 359 -21.31 -8.84 -2.06
CA ALA A 359 -21.05 -9.99 -2.91
C ALA A 359 -19.87 -10.82 -2.39
N MET A 360 -18.79 -10.17 -1.96
CA MET A 360 -17.63 -10.80 -1.34
C MET A 360 -18.00 -11.55 -0.05
N GLY A 361 -18.79 -10.95 0.83
CA GLY A 361 -19.27 -11.59 2.06
C GLY A 361 -20.23 -12.76 1.84
N SER A 362 -20.82 -12.89 0.64
CA SER A 362 -21.65 -14.05 0.27
C SER A 362 -20.87 -15.19 -0.37
N GLU A 363 -19.73 -14.90 -1.00
CA GLU A 363 -18.94 -15.88 -1.76
C GLU A 363 -17.68 -16.36 -1.03
N VAL A 364 -17.19 -15.57 -0.07
CA VAL A 364 -15.94 -15.85 0.64
C VAL A 364 -16.25 -16.10 2.10
N THR A 365 -16.09 -17.36 2.53
CA THR A 365 -16.45 -17.84 3.87
C THR A 365 -15.83 -17.02 4.99
N GLN A 366 -14.57 -16.59 4.84
CA GLN A 366 -13.84 -15.79 5.83
C GLN A 366 -14.43 -14.39 6.03
N PHE A 367 -15.17 -13.87 5.05
CA PHE A 367 -15.85 -12.57 5.12
C PHE A 367 -17.35 -12.70 5.44
N ALA A 368 -17.85 -13.93 5.65
CA ALA A 368 -19.26 -14.19 5.89
C ALA A 368 -19.79 -13.48 7.14
N GLY A 369 -20.92 -12.79 6.98
CA GLY A 369 -21.58 -12.07 8.06
C GLY A 369 -20.88 -10.78 8.53
N LEU A 370 -19.78 -10.38 7.89
CA LEU A 370 -19.10 -9.11 8.16
C LEU A 370 -19.65 -7.96 7.30
N ASN A 371 -19.55 -6.75 7.82
CA ASN A 371 -19.86 -5.51 7.12
C ASN A 371 -18.96 -4.39 7.66
N TRP A 372 -18.95 -3.22 7.01
CA TRP A 372 -18.11 -2.09 7.41
C TRP A 372 -18.24 -1.71 8.90
N ALA A 373 -19.45 -1.80 9.46
CA ALA A 373 -19.69 -1.53 10.88
C ALA A 373 -19.06 -2.61 11.79
N LYS A 374 -19.17 -3.89 11.44
CA LYS A 374 -18.58 -5.02 12.19
C LYS A 374 -17.06 -5.08 12.11
N ILE A 375 -16.46 -4.68 10.98
CA ILE A 375 -15.01 -4.50 10.88
C ILE A 375 -14.56 -3.40 11.83
N GLY A 376 -15.33 -2.32 11.92
CA GLY A 376 -15.07 -1.21 12.83
C GLY A 376 -13.79 -0.45 12.48
N ASP A 377 -13.38 0.46 13.36
CA ASP A 377 -12.15 1.24 13.17
C ASP A 377 -10.88 0.46 13.50
N LEU A 378 -10.96 -0.57 14.34
CA LEU A 378 -9.80 -1.35 14.80
C LEU A 378 -9.58 -2.64 13.99
N GLY A 379 -10.43 -2.89 13.01
CA GLY A 379 -10.47 -4.16 12.29
C GLY A 379 -11.03 -5.30 13.13
N VAL A 380 -11.14 -6.47 12.51
CA VAL A 380 -11.65 -7.70 13.11
C VAL A 380 -10.73 -8.87 12.78
N GLN A 381 -10.54 -9.77 13.74
CA GLN A 381 -9.76 -10.98 13.53
C GLN A 381 -10.58 -11.97 12.70
N ILE A 382 -10.05 -12.44 11.57
CA ILE A 382 -10.76 -13.38 10.69
C ILE A 382 -10.04 -14.71 10.49
N GLU A 383 -8.76 -14.76 10.84
CA GLU A 383 -7.97 -15.99 10.85
C GLU A 383 -7.19 -16.12 12.16
N ASN A 384 -6.70 -17.30 12.50
CA ASN A 384 -5.83 -17.45 13.66
C ASN A 384 -4.49 -16.74 13.38
N ASP A 385 -3.93 -16.06 14.38
CA ASP A 385 -2.60 -15.45 14.28
C ASP A 385 -1.58 -16.56 13.96
N LEU A 386 -0.95 -16.49 12.78
CA LEU A 386 -0.05 -17.53 12.26
C LEU A 386 1.30 -17.59 12.99
N GLY A 387 1.41 -16.98 14.17
CA GLY A 387 2.58 -17.12 15.04
C GLY A 387 3.82 -16.41 14.50
N VAL A 388 3.66 -15.28 13.78
CA VAL A 388 4.78 -14.35 13.61
C VAL A 388 5.09 -13.82 15.01
N SER A 389 6.15 -14.35 15.60
CA SER A 389 6.45 -14.30 17.03
C SER A 389 6.31 -12.90 17.63
N ARG A 390 5.16 -12.61 18.25
CA ARG A 390 5.10 -11.62 19.32
C ARG A 390 5.72 -12.27 20.55
N GLU A 391 7.04 -12.23 20.66
CA GLU A 391 7.61 -12.34 22.00
C GLU A 391 6.97 -11.23 22.83
N LYS A 392 6.26 -11.64 23.87
CA LYS A 392 5.52 -10.80 24.82
C LYS A 392 6.48 -9.79 25.45
N SER A 393 6.70 -8.63 24.82
CA SER A 393 7.55 -7.55 25.36
C SER A 393 6.76 -6.32 25.80
N LEU A 394 5.45 -6.43 26.01
CA LEU A 394 4.61 -5.33 26.52
C LEU A 394 3.79 -5.72 27.77
N LYS A 395 4.36 -6.59 28.61
CA LYS A 395 3.93 -6.74 30.01
C LYS A 395 5.15 -6.74 30.93
N SER A 396 5.65 -5.56 31.25
CA SER A 396 6.30 -5.23 32.53
C SER A 396 6.45 -3.71 32.62
#